data_AF-A0A842NJA5-F1
#
_entry.id   AF-A0A842NJA5-F1
#
_cell.length_a   1.000
_cell.length_b   1.000
_cell.length_c   1.000
_cell.angle_alpha   90.00
_cell.angle_beta   90.00
_cell.angle_gamma   90.00
#
_symmetry.space_group_name_H-M   'P 1'
#
loop_
_entity.id
_entity.type
_entity.pdbx_description
1 polymer ?
#
loop_
_entity_poly.entity_id
_entity_poly.type
_entity_poly.pdbx_seq_one_letter_code
_entity_poly.pdbx_strand_id
1 'polypeptide(L)'
;MSQVPPEEEAAQPQEASPEEEAEVSGEVSEPAPDDEITAVTPEGQDLEDVPDDSEGTIEEDLIEESVPDASISEEAPKPKVSPASPEDVIATLKKLREDVGQIYEISSEEENIVVAFSLAFLKLMESLTRSLPVDVEILQGQLRNAERANILPKGELVVLFRDGRMESMDLTKPENRDLLVDVVSDVMPKFNDLIGERRHMIEKRISFLADVTKELQNIADSVTAVS
;
A
#
# COMPACT_ATOMS: atom_id res chain seq x y z
N MET A 1 66.63 36.56 13.89
CA MET A 1 67.00 35.35 13.14
C MET A 1 66.16 34.21 13.71
N SER A 2 64.98 33.99 13.14
CA SER A 2 64.05 32.93 13.56
C SER A 2 64.36 31.68 12.75
N GLN A 3 64.61 30.57 13.45
CA GLN A 3 64.81 29.26 12.85
C GLN A 3 63.46 28.66 12.46
N VAL A 4 63.38 28.25 11.20
CA VAL A 4 62.34 27.37 10.63
C VAL A 4 62.83 25.93 10.81
N PRO A 5 62.01 24.99 11.31
CA PRO A 5 62.26 23.56 11.12
C PRO A 5 61.61 23.04 9.83
N PRO A 6 62.20 22.01 9.18
CA PRO A 6 61.89 21.61 7.81
C PRO A 6 60.73 20.60 7.68
N GLU A 7 60.15 20.58 6.48
CA GLU A 7 59.30 19.52 5.91
C GLU A 7 60.13 18.32 5.45
N GLU A 8 59.63 17.10 5.68
CA GLU A 8 59.75 15.83 4.91
C GLU A 8 59.25 14.70 5.84
N GLU A 9 58.50 13.68 5.45
CA GLU A 9 58.53 12.90 4.21
C GLU A 9 57.22 12.10 4.09
N ALA A 10 56.75 11.92 2.86
CA ALA A 10 55.60 11.11 2.50
C ALA A 10 55.94 9.61 2.51
N ALA A 11 55.01 8.77 2.99
CA ALA A 11 54.93 7.37 2.58
C ALA A 11 53.47 6.96 2.41
N GLN A 12 53.11 6.73 1.16
CA GLN A 12 51.85 6.16 0.68
C GLN A 12 51.91 4.60 0.70
N PRO A 13 50.79 3.90 0.40
CA PRO A 13 50.40 2.63 1.03
C PRO A 13 50.99 1.40 0.33
N GLN A 14 51.06 0.28 1.05
CA GLN A 14 51.24 -1.04 0.45
C GLN A 14 49.90 -1.79 0.38
N GLU A 15 49.50 -2.07 -0.86
CA GLU A 15 48.57 -3.13 -1.24
C GLU A 15 49.19 -4.52 -0.97
N ALA A 16 48.36 -5.48 -0.57
CA ALA A 16 48.31 -6.82 -1.18
C ALA A 16 47.16 -7.66 -0.55
N SER A 17 46.27 -8.10 -1.44
CA SER A 17 45.09 -8.97 -1.32
C SER A 17 45.44 -10.46 -0.99
N PRO A 18 44.60 -11.46 -1.35
CA PRO A 18 43.28 -11.88 -0.88
C PRO A 18 43.36 -13.35 -0.37
N GLU A 19 42.29 -14.15 -0.49
CA GLU A 19 42.06 -15.55 -0.05
C GLU A 19 41.32 -15.58 1.30
N GLU A 20 40.11 -16.16 1.40
CA GLU A 20 39.81 -17.54 1.05
C GLU A 20 38.31 -17.71 0.75
N GLU A 21 38.02 -18.43 -0.33
CA GLU A 21 36.70 -18.90 -0.72
C GLU A 21 36.23 -20.01 0.23
N ALA A 22 34.96 -19.98 0.63
CA ALA A 22 34.29 -21.16 1.17
C ALA A 22 32.93 -21.31 0.49
N GLU A 23 32.94 -22.08 -0.60
CA GLU A 23 31.76 -22.71 -1.17
C GLU A 23 31.18 -23.69 -0.13
N VAL A 24 29.90 -23.51 0.23
CA VAL A 24 29.08 -24.61 0.78
C VAL A 24 27.89 -24.78 -0.14
N SER A 25 28.06 -25.76 -1.02
CA SER A 25 27.03 -26.45 -1.76
C SER A 25 26.25 -27.34 -0.79
N GLY A 26 24.92 -27.33 -0.89
CA GLY A 26 24.04 -28.09 -0.02
C GLY A 26 22.64 -28.25 -0.62
N GLU A 27 22.56 -29.20 -1.55
CA GLU A 27 21.41 -30.04 -1.93
C GLU A 27 20.01 -29.43 -2.15
N VAL A 28 19.66 -29.47 -3.44
CA VAL A 28 18.32 -29.62 -3.99
C VAL A 28 17.67 -30.91 -3.44
N SER A 29 16.47 -30.81 -2.89
CA SER A 29 15.55 -31.95 -2.74
C SER A 29 14.10 -31.50 -2.93
N GLU A 30 13.60 -31.74 -4.13
CA GLU A 30 12.20 -31.98 -4.48
C GLU A 30 12.23 -32.93 -5.70
N PRO A 31 11.17 -33.69 -6.04
CA PRO A 31 9.90 -33.91 -5.34
C PRO A 31 9.52 -35.41 -5.24
N ALA A 32 8.42 -35.73 -4.57
CA ALA A 32 7.66 -36.96 -4.83
C ALA A 32 6.16 -36.62 -4.96
N PRO A 33 5.49 -37.10 -6.03
CA PRO A 33 4.05 -36.98 -6.22
C PRO A 33 3.31 -38.17 -5.58
N ASP A 34 1.98 -38.12 -5.71
CA ASP A 34 0.98 -39.17 -5.43
C ASP A 34 0.19 -38.93 -4.13
N ASP A 35 -1.01 -38.34 -4.28
CA ASP A 35 -2.21 -39.16 -4.11
C ASP A 35 -3.41 -38.55 -4.86
N GLU A 36 -3.86 -39.35 -5.81
CA GLU A 36 -5.06 -39.27 -6.63
C GLU A 36 -6.25 -39.75 -5.80
N ILE A 37 -7.20 -38.90 -5.37
CA ILE A 37 -8.52 -39.38 -4.90
C ILE A 37 -9.67 -38.43 -5.30
N THR A 38 -10.27 -38.79 -6.43
CA THR A 38 -11.71 -38.86 -6.77
C THR A 38 -12.61 -37.62 -6.74
N ALA A 39 -13.13 -37.34 -7.94
CA ALA A 39 -14.43 -36.75 -8.19
C ALA A 39 -15.56 -37.53 -7.50
N VAL A 40 -16.49 -36.78 -6.89
CA VAL A 40 -17.85 -37.24 -6.61
C VAL A 40 -18.82 -36.08 -6.90
N THR A 41 -19.39 -36.11 -8.11
CA THR A 41 -20.80 -35.75 -8.34
C THR A 41 -21.45 -37.06 -8.76
N PRO A 42 -22.69 -37.39 -8.35
CA PRO A 42 -23.83 -36.95 -9.16
C PRO A 42 -25.19 -36.79 -8.40
N GLU A 43 -26.15 -36.19 -9.13
CA GLU A 43 -27.61 -36.42 -9.10
C GLU A 43 -28.39 -36.13 -7.79
N GLY A 44 -29.56 -35.48 -7.80
CA GLY A 44 -30.48 -35.03 -8.84
C GLY A 44 -31.78 -34.52 -8.18
N GLN A 45 -32.77 -34.20 -9.03
CA GLN A 45 -34.22 -34.12 -8.72
C GLN A 45 -34.70 -32.83 -8.01
N ASP A 46 -35.79 -32.15 -8.39
CA ASP A 46 -36.90 -32.45 -9.31
C ASP A 46 -37.52 -31.17 -9.88
N LEU A 47 -38.15 -31.32 -11.06
CA LEU A 47 -39.13 -30.45 -11.68
C LEU A 47 -40.44 -30.45 -10.89
N GLU A 48 -41.08 -29.28 -10.72
CA GLU A 48 -42.55 -29.20 -10.75
C GLU A 48 -43.01 -27.92 -11.46
N ASP A 49 -44.05 -28.13 -12.28
CA ASP A 49 -44.77 -27.23 -13.18
C ASP A 49 -45.66 -26.18 -12.45
N VAL A 50 -45.71 -24.95 -13.00
CA VAL A 50 -46.87 -24.19 -13.58
C VAL A 50 -48.30 -24.52 -13.06
N PRO A 51 -49.33 -23.61 -13.00
CA PRO A 51 -49.51 -22.20 -13.48
C PRO A 51 -50.15 -21.25 -12.42
N ASP A 52 -50.44 -19.98 -12.75
CA ASP A 52 -51.85 -19.50 -12.85
C ASP A 52 -51.94 -18.01 -13.30
N ASP A 53 -52.73 -17.79 -14.35
CA ASP A 53 -53.22 -16.51 -14.83
C ASP A 53 -54.38 -16.05 -13.94
N SER A 54 -54.46 -14.77 -13.58
CA SER A 54 -55.72 -14.19 -13.10
C SER A 54 -55.77 -12.68 -13.34
N GLU A 55 -56.75 -12.33 -14.17
CA GLU A 55 -57.20 -11.01 -14.59
C GLU A 55 -57.89 -10.19 -13.48
N GLY A 56 -58.05 -8.88 -13.74
CA GLY A 56 -59.03 -7.99 -13.09
C GLY A 56 -58.44 -7.11 -11.97
N THR A 57 -58.68 -5.80 -11.87
CA THR A 57 -59.84 -5.01 -12.29
C THR A 57 -59.46 -3.53 -12.36
N ILE A 58 -60.03 -2.87 -13.37
CA ILE A 58 -60.02 -1.43 -13.61
C ILE A 58 -61.04 -0.78 -12.67
N GLU A 59 -60.65 0.26 -11.93
CA GLU A 59 -61.60 1.27 -11.46
C GLU A 59 -61.18 2.63 -12.03
N GLU A 60 -62.03 3.09 -12.94
CA GLU A 60 -62.13 4.47 -13.41
C GLU A 60 -62.61 5.35 -12.24
N ASP A 61 -62.02 6.53 -12.09
CA ASP A 61 -62.79 7.65 -11.56
C ASP A 61 -62.45 8.92 -12.35
N LEU A 62 -63.46 9.37 -13.09
CA LEU A 62 -63.54 10.58 -13.90
C LEU A 62 -64.07 11.71 -13.01
N ILE A 63 -63.33 12.82 -12.84
CA ILE A 63 -63.97 14.14 -12.64
C ILE A 63 -63.12 15.26 -13.27
N GLU A 64 -63.85 16.23 -13.80
CA GLU A 64 -63.60 17.23 -14.84
C GLU A 64 -62.58 18.35 -14.58
N GLU A 65 -61.90 18.71 -15.68
CA GLU A 65 -61.75 20.05 -16.28
C GLU A 65 -62.08 21.31 -15.44
N SER A 66 -61.06 22.15 -15.20
CA SER A 66 -61.16 23.61 -15.45
C SER A 66 -59.77 24.26 -15.52
N VAL A 67 -59.45 24.82 -16.68
CA VAL A 67 -58.34 25.77 -16.92
C VAL A 67 -58.69 27.13 -16.29
N PRO A 68 -57.72 27.98 -15.92
CA PRO A 68 -57.34 29.00 -16.88
C PRO A 68 -55.84 29.35 -16.96
N ASP A 69 -55.50 29.65 -18.20
CA ASP A 69 -54.43 30.40 -18.84
C ASP A 69 -53.38 31.22 -18.04
N ALA A 70 -52.18 31.18 -18.62
CA ALA A 70 -51.14 32.22 -18.73
C ALA A 70 -50.27 32.61 -17.52
N SER A 71 -49.07 32.01 -17.46
CA SER A 71 -47.84 32.82 -17.48
C SER A 71 -46.64 32.03 -17.97
N ILE A 72 -46.12 32.49 -19.10
CA ILE A 72 -44.97 32.01 -19.85
C ILE A 72 -43.73 32.12 -18.96
N SER A 73 -43.11 30.98 -18.62
CA SER A 73 -41.73 30.94 -18.15
C SER A 73 -40.89 30.32 -19.25
N GLU A 74 -40.00 31.15 -19.78
CA GLU A 74 -39.11 30.95 -20.92
C GLU A 74 -38.26 29.68 -20.74
N GLU A 75 -38.69 28.59 -21.39
CA GLU A 75 -37.90 27.35 -21.48
C GLU A 75 -36.69 27.65 -22.38
N ALA A 76 -35.49 27.68 -21.77
CA ALA A 76 -34.23 27.80 -22.46
C ALA A 76 -34.15 26.77 -23.62
N PRO A 77 -33.60 27.15 -24.79
CA PRO A 77 -33.61 26.27 -25.95
C PRO A 77 -32.79 25.02 -25.65
N LYS A 78 -33.48 23.88 -25.53
CA LYS A 78 -32.85 22.55 -25.55
C LYS A 78 -31.95 22.48 -26.80
N PRO A 79 -30.65 22.19 -26.66
CA PRO A 79 -29.77 22.10 -27.82
C PRO A 79 -30.29 20.98 -28.72
N LYS A 80 -30.72 21.34 -29.93
CA LYS A 80 -30.99 20.36 -30.98
C LYS A 80 -29.66 19.67 -31.27
N VAL A 81 -29.49 18.45 -30.80
CA VAL A 81 -28.37 17.59 -31.17
C VAL A 81 -28.55 17.24 -32.64
N SER A 82 -27.98 18.05 -33.52
CA SER A 82 -27.80 17.70 -34.91
C SER A 82 -26.95 16.42 -34.98
N PRO A 83 -27.27 15.45 -35.84
CA PRO A 83 -26.44 14.26 -36.01
C PRO A 83 -25.03 14.70 -36.37
N ALA A 84 -24.04 14.15 -35.66
CA ALA A 84 -22.62 14.47 -35.88
C ALA A 84 -22.26 14.26 -37.35
N SER A 85 -21.56 15.21 -37.96
CA SER A 85 -21.07 15.03 -39.32
C SER A 85 -20.02 13.90 -39.35
N PRO A 86 -19.82 13.21 -40.48
CA PRO A 86 -18.75 12.22 -40.62
C PRO A 86 -17.37 12.77 -40.21
N GLU A 87 -17.10 14.04 -40.49
CA GLU A 87 -15.87 14.74 -40.11
C GLU A 87 -15.75 14.91 -38.59
N ASP A 88 -16.84 15.24 -37.89
CA ASP A 88 -16.87 15.34 -36.43
C ASP A 88 -16.60 13.98 -35.76
N VAL A 89 -17.13 12.91 -36.35
CA VAL A 89 -16.86 11.54 -35.89
C VAL A 89 -15.37 11.22 -36.04
N ILE A 90 -14.76 11.54 -37.18
CA ILE A 90 -13.32 11.32 -37.40
C ILE A 90 -12.47 12.15 -36.42
N ALA A 91 -12.83 13.41 -36.18
CA ALA A 91 -12.13 14.27 -35.22
C ALA A 91 -12.22 13.70 -33.80
N THR A 92 -13.41 13.23 -33.40
CA THR A 92 -13.64 12.59 -32.10
C THR A 92 -12.81 11.31 -31.95
N LEU A 93 -12.75 10.47 -32.99
CA LEU A 93 -11.95 9.23 -32.96
C LEU A 93 -10.44 9.52 -32.87
N LYS A 94 -9.95 10.57 -33.54
CA LYS A 94 -8.56 11.01 -33.43
C LYS A 94 -8.24 11.48 -32.00
N LYS A 95 -9.12 12.29 -31.42
CA LYS A 95 -8.97 12.73 -30.03
C LYS A 95 -9.01 11.54 -29.07
N LEU A 96 -9.96 10.63 -29.24
CA LEU A 96 -10.07 9.44 -28.39
C LEU A 96 -8.80 8.57 -28.47
N ARG A 97 -8.23 8.38 -29.67
CA ARG A 97 -6.96 7.66 -29.84
C ARG A 97 -5.82 8.34 -29.07
N GLU A 98 -5.74 9.66 -29.14
CA GLU A 98 -4.74 10.45 -28.43
C GLU A 98 -4.92 10.34 -26.91
N ASP A 99 -6.15 10.54 -26.42
CA ASP A 99 -6.49 10.45 -25.00
C ASP A 99 -6.17 9.06 -24.44
N VAL A 100 -6.47 7.98 -25.18
CA VAL A 100 -6.10 6.60 -24.82
C VAL A 100 -4.58 6.41 -24.76
N GLY A 101 -3.84 7.01 -25.70
CA GLY A 101 -2.37 7.00 -25.67
C GLY A 101 -1.81 7.67 -24.43
N GLN A 102 -2.32 8.86 -24.10
CA GLN A 102 -1.90 9.62 -22.91
C GLN A 102 -2.23 8.88 -21.61
N ILE A 103 -3.41 8.25 -21.52
CA ILE A 103 -3.77 7.43 -20.35
C ILE A 103 -2.74 6.30 -20.16
N TYR A 104 -2.35 5.61 -21.24
CA TYR A 104 -1.37 4.53 -21.14
C TYR A 104 0.00 5.03 -20.63
N GLU A 105 0.47 6.17 -21.14
CA GLU A 105 1.72 6.79 -20.68
C GLU A 105 1.65 7.16 -19.20
N ILE A 106 0.57 7.84 -18.77
CA ILE A 106 0.40 8.27 -17.38
C ILE A 106 0.26 7.06 -16.44
N SER A 107 -0.49 6.03 -16.83
CA SER A 107 -0.67 4.82 -16.01
C SER A 107 0.64 4.04 -15.85
N SER A 108 1.48 3.99 -16.89
CA SER A 108 2.80 3.35 -16.80
C SER A 108 3.74 4.13 -15.89
N GLU A 109 3.70 5.46 -15.93
CA GLU A 109 4.50 6.30 -15.05
C GLU A 109 4.04 6.19 -13.59
N GLU A 110 2.73 6.22 -13.35
CA GLU A 110 2.14 5.99 -12.04
C GLU A 110 2.60 4.66 -11.44
N GLU A 111 2.59 3.58 -12.22
CA GLU A 111 3.07 2.27 -11.78
C GLU A 111 4.53 2.31 -11.31
N ASN A 112 5.41 2.92 -12.10
CA ASN A 112 6.82 3.08 -11.73
C ASN A 112 6.99 3.89 -10.44
N ILE A 113 6.23 4.97 -10.30
CA ILE A 113 6.25 5.82 -9.10
C ILE A 113 5.78 5.03 -7.89
N VAL A 114 4.67 4.31 -7.98
CA VAL A 114 4.12 3.50 -6.87
C VAL A 114 5.10 2.41 -6.44
N VAL A 115 5.75 1.72 -7.38
CA VAL A 115 6.77 0.70 -7.06
C VAL A 115 7.96 1.34 -6.33
N ALA A 116 8.50 2.45 -6.84
CA ALA A 116 9.61 3.13 -6.18
C ALA A 116 9.22 3.66 -4.79
N PHE A 117 8.03 4.25 -4.69
CA PHE A 117 7.48 4.79 -3.45
C PHE A 117 7.28 3.68 -2.40
N SER A 118 6.59 2.59 -2.74
CA SER A 118 6.32 1.48 -1.82
C SER A 118 7.62 0.88 -1.30
N LEU A 119 8.60 0.64 -2.15
CA LEU A 119 9.92 0.14 -1.72
C LEU A 119 10.62 1.10 -0.74
N ALA A 120 10.57 2.41 -0.99
CA ALA A 120 11.18 3.40 -0.10
C ALA A 120 10.45 3.45 1.26
N PHE A 121 9.12 3.42 1.23
CA PHE A 121 8.27 3.42 2.41
C PHE A 121 8.50 2.17 3.29
N LEU A 122 8.56 0.98 2.69
CA LEU A 122 8.81 -0.27 3.42
C LEU A 122 10.20 -0.30 4.06
N LYS A 123 11.23 0.15 3.35
CA LYS A 123 12.58 0.30 3.92
C LYS A 123 12.60 1.22 5.15
N LEU A 124 11.82 2.31 5.10
CA LEU A 124 11.69 3.19 6.25
C LEU A 124 11.03 2.47 7.43
N MET A 125 9.93 1.74 7.18
CA MET A 125 9.25 0.96 8.21
C MET A 125 10.15 -0.09 8.87
N GLU A 126 10.85 -0.91 8.08
CA GLU A 126 11.76 -1.95 8.56
C GLU A 126 12.77 -1.41 9.58
N SER A 127 13.25 -0.20 9.34
CA SER A 127 14.23 0.46 10.19
C SER A 127 13.64 1.02 11.48
N LEU A 128 12.32 1.26 11.57
CA LEU A 128 11.69 1.99 12.66
C LEU A 128 10.84 1.12 13.58
N THR A 129 9.96 0.28 13.02
CA THR A 129 8.97 -0.48 13.79
C THR A 129 8.69 -1.86 13.18
N ARG A 130 8.15 -2.78 13.98
CA ARG A 130 7.68 -4.10 13.52
C ARG A 130 6.26 -4.08 12.99
N SER A 131 5.48 -3.08 13.39
CA SER A 131 4.09 -2.89 13.00
C SER A 131 3.67 -1.47 13.34
N LEU A 132 2.75 -0.90 12.57
CA LEU A 132 2.17 0.39 12.90
C LEU A 132 0.64 0.34 12.79
N PRO A 133 -0.09 0.84 13.80
CA PRO A 133 -1.53 0.91 13.71
C PRO A 133 -1.95 1.95 12.68
N VAL A 134 -2.93 1.56 11.87
CA VAL A 134 -3.55 2.41 10.85
C VAL A 134 -4.91 2.85 11.39
N ASP A 135 -5.25 4.12 11.22
CA ASP A 135 -6.59 4.60 11.57
C ASP A 135 -7.62 3.89 10.68
N VAL A 136 -8.67 3.39 11.31
CA VAL A 136 -9.70 2.61 10.62
C VAL A 136 -10.70 3.53 9.92
N GLU A 137 -10.81 4.79 10.34
CA GLU A 137 -11.69 5.78 9.71
C GLU A 137 -11.30 6.04 8.26
N ILE A 138 -10.00 6.08 7.95
CA ILE A 138 -9.51 6.26 6.58
C ILE A 138 -9.78 5.05 5.68
N LEU A 139 -9.98 3.86 6.27
CA LEU A 139 -10.18 2.62 5.52
C LEU A 139 -11.65 2.38 5.15
N GLN A 140 -12.61 3.13 5.71
CA GLN A 140 -14.04 2.82 5.55
C GLN A 140 -14.55 2.92 4.10
N GLY A 141 -13.86 3.68 3.25
CA GLY A 141 -14.15 3.76 1.81
C GLY A 141 -13.92 2.44 1.08
N GLN A 142 -12.95 1.65 1.54
CA GLN A 142 -12.50 0.42 0.88
C GLN A 142 -12.82 -0.84 1.71
N LEU A 143 -12.68 -0.77 3.02
CA LEU A 143 -12.81 -1.87 3.99
C LEU A 143 -13.86 -1.55 5.04
N ARG A 144 -15.12 -1.85 4.70
CA ARG A 144 -16.25 -1.65 5.62
C ARG A 144 -16.15 -2.59 6.82
N ASN A 145 -16.58 -2.10 7.99
CA ASN A 145 -16.60 -2.86 9.25
C ASN A 145 -15.23 -3.31 9.77
N ALA A 146 -14.14 -2.71 9.29
CA ALA A 146 -12.85 -2.85 9.96
C ALA A 146 -12.98 -2.34 11.41
N GLU A 147 -12.36 -3.06 12.34
CA GLU A 147 -12.28 -2.71 13.76
C GLU A 147 -10.87 -2.25 14.14
N ARG A 148 -9.85 -2.92 13.60
CA ARG A 148 -8.44 -2.54 13.76
C ARG A 148 -7.66 -2.84 12.50
N ALA A 149 -6.65 -2.04 12.22
CA ALA A 149 -5.74 -2.27 11.12
C ALA A 149 -4.30 -1.99 11.55
N ASN A 150 -3.37 -2.80 11.07
CA ASN A 150 -1.95 -2.57 11.27
C ASN A 150 -1.20 -2.86 9.97
N ILE A 151 -0.27 -1.98 9.62
CA ILE A 151 0.66 -2.23 8.53
C ILE A 151 1.93 -2.90 9.06
N LEU A 152 2.46 -3.85 8.30
CA LEU A 152 3.70 -4.56 8.57
C LEU A 152 4.81 -4.09 7.61
N PRO A 153 6.10 -4.14 8.02
CA PRO A 153 7.23 -3.70 7.19
C PRO A 153 7.37 -4.38 5.83
N LYS A 154 6.71 -5.53 5.63
CA LYS A 154 6.68 -6.25 4.35
C LYS A 154 5.63 -5.71 3.37
N GLY A 155 4.85 -4.70 3.75
CA GLY A 155 3.79 -4.13 2.94
C GLY A 155 2.44 -4.82 3.11
N GLU A 156 2.29 -5.62 4.15
CA GLU A 156 1.01 -6.28 4.47
C GLU A 156 0.18 -5.38 5.40
N LEU A 157 -1.07 -5.12 5.02
CA LEU A 157 -2.08 -4.56 5.89
C LEU A 157 -2.89 -5.70 6.52
N VAL A 158 -2.75 -5.87 7.83
CA VAL A 158 -3.53 -6.84 8.60
C VAL A 158 -4.72 -6.13 9.23
N VAL A 159 -5.93 -6.59 8.89
CA VAL A 159 -7.19 -5.99 9.33
C VAL A 159 -7.99 -7.00 10.13
N LEU A 160 -8.44 -6.58 11.31
CA LEU A 160 -9.44 -7.27 12.11
C LEU A 160 -10.79 -6.62 11.85
N PHE A 161 -11.75 -7.41 11.37
CA PHE A 161 -13.12 -6.99 11.17
C PHE A 161 -13.97 -7.23 12.42
N ARG A 162 -15.08 -6.48 12.53
CA ARG A 162 -16.03 -6.59 13.66
C ARG A 162 -16.68 -7.97 13.82
N ASP A 163 -16.69 -8.77 12.76
CA ASP A 163 -17.19 -10.16 12.77
C ASP A 163 -16.13 -11.15 13.29
N GLY A 164 -14.95 -10.66 13.69
CA GLY A 164 -13.83 -11.46 14.18
C GLY A 164 -12.94 -12.02 13.08
N ARG A 165 -13.25 -11.79 11.79
CA ARG A 165 -12.38 -12.21 10.69
C ARG A 165 -11.12 -11.37 10.65
N MET A 166 -10.01 -12.01 10.33
CA MET A 166 -8.73 -11.35 10.10
C MET A 166 -8.31 -11.57 8.66
N GLU A 167 -8.00 -10.50 7.96
CA GLU A 167 -7.54 -10.54 6.57
C GLU A 167 -6.19 -9.84 6.46
N SER A 168 -5.34 -10.36 5.57
CA SER A 168 -4.06 -9.76 5.22
C SER A 168 -4.10 -9.35 3.76
N MET A 169 -3.81 -8.08 3.49
CA MET A 169 -3.81 -7.48 2.15
C MET A 169 -2.40 -7.00 1.83
N ASP A 170 -1.86 -7.45 0.70
CA ASP A 170 -0.56 -7.03 0.23
C ASP A 170 -0.67 -5.68 -0.52
N LEU A 171 -0.22 -4.60 0.13
CA LEU A 171 -0.27 -3.24 -0.40
C LEU A 171 0.72 -2.98 -1.54
N THR A 172 1.61 -3.92 -1.84
CA THR A 172 2.51 -3.81 -3.00
C THR A 172 1.83 -4.19 -4.32
N LYS A 173 0.67 -4.83 -4.24
CA LYS A 173 -0.09 -5.26 -5.41
C LYS A 173 -0.80 -4.09 -6.09
N PRO A 174 -0.85 -4.07 -7.44
CA PRO A 174 -1.54 -3.02 -8.19
C PRO A 174 -3.01 -2.83 -7.82
N GLU A 175 -3.72 -3.90 -7.47
CA GLU A 175 -5.13 -3.83 -7.03
C GLU A 175 -5.34 -3.07 -5.72
N ASN A 176 -4.29 -2.88 -4.91
CA ASN A 176 -4.34 -2.23 -3.60
C ASN A 176 -3.68 -0.84 -3.62
N ARG A 177 -3.49 -0.22 -4.79
CA ARG A 177 -2.85 1.10 -4.93
C ARG A 177 -3.55 2.19 -4.13
N ASP A 178 -4.86 2.31 -4.27
CA ASP A 178 -5.63 3.31 -3.53
C ASP A 178 -5.53 3.06 -2.02
N LEU A 179 -5.60 1.78 -1.61
CA LEU A 179 -5.44 1.38 -0.21
C LEU A 179 -4.08 1.78 0.34
N LEU A 180 -3.00 1.56 -0.44
CA LEU A 180 -1.65 1.96 -0.08
C LEU A 180 -1.57 3.47 0.16
N VAL A 181 -2.16 4.28 -0.72
CA VAL A 181 -2.15 5.75 -0.61
C VAL A 181 -2.87 6.20 0.66
N ASP A 182 -4.04 5.63 0.95
CA ASP A 182 -4.80 5.95 2.16
C ASP A 182 -3.99 5.59 3.42
N VAL A 183 -3.47 4.36 3.49
CA VAL A 183 -2.68 3.86 4.63
C VAL A 183 -1.44 4.74 4.86
N VAL A 184 -0.70 5.06 3.80
CA VAL A 184 0.50 5.90 3.88
C VAL A 184 0.17 7.29 4.40
N SER A 185 -0.95 7.87 3.98
CA SER A 185 -1.36 9.21 4.38
C SER A 185 -1.56 9.33 5.89
N ASP A 186 -2.03 8.26 6.54
CA ASP A 186 -2.14 8.17 8.00
C ASP A 186 -0.83 7.77 8.70
N VAL A 187 -0.03 6.90 8.06
CA VAL A 187 1.20 6.37 8.66
C VAL A 187 2.35 7.36 8.64
N MET A 188 2.53 8.10 7.54
CA MET A 188 3.69 8.99 7.35
C MET A 188 3.89 10.01 8.48
N PRO A 189 2.84 10.70 8.98
CA PRO A 189 2.98 11.61 10.13
C PRO A 189 3.56 10.94 11.38
N LYS A 190 3.24 9.65 11.62
CA LYS A 190 3.64 8.89 12.82
C LYS A 190 5.13 8.54 12.84
N PHE A 191 5.84 8.60 11.71
CA PHE A 191 7.27 8.29 11.66
C PHE A 191 8.14 9.29 12.41
N ASN A 192 7.76 10.56 12.47
CA ASN A 192 8.54 11.55 13.23
C ASN A 192 8.60 11.20 14.72
N ASP A 193 7.47 10.74 15.26
CA ASP A 193 7.39 10.32 16.66
C ASP A 193 8.22 9.06 16.90
N LEU A 194 8.13 8.07 16.01
CA LEU A 194 8.94 6.84 16.08
C LEU A 194 10.45 7.11 16.00
N ILE A 195 10.88 8.02 15.12
CA ILE A 195 12.29 8.43 15.01
C ILE A 195 12.74 9.10 16.31
N GLY A 196 11.92 9.99 16.85
CA GLY A 196 12.20 10.69 18.12
C GLY A 196 12.35 9.71 19.29
N GLU A 197 11.40 8.79 19.44
CA GLU A 197 11.42 7.76 20.48
C GLU A 197 12.65 6.85 20.34
N ARG A 198 12.93 6.38 19.13
CA ARG A 198 14.07 5.51 18.86
C ARG A 198 15.39 6.21 19.14
N ARG A 199 15.54 7.47 18.76
CA ARG A 199 16.72 8.28 19.09
C ARG A 199 16.90 8.37 20.61
N HIS A 200 15.84 8.73 21.33
CA HIS A 200 15.89 8.87 22.78
C HIS A 200 16.28 7.55 23.48
N MET A 201 15.72 6.42 23.02
CA MET A 201 16.10 5.10 23.53
C MET A 201 17.59 4.78 23.29
N ILE A 202 18.12 5.11 22.11
CA ILE A 202 19.53 4.90 21.78
C ILE A 202 20.42 5.76 22.68
N GLU A 203 20.09 7.03 22.86
CA GLU A 203 20.82 7.95 23.75
C GLU A 203 20.88 7.41 25.19
N LYS A 204 19.74 6.95 25.72
CA LYS A 204 19.67 6.37 27.07
C LYS A 204 20.56 5.11 27.19
N ARG A 205 20.56 4.26 26.17
CA ARG A 205 21.40 3.05 26.14
C ARG A 205 22.88 3.41 26.08
N ILE A 206 23.26 4.40 25.28
CA ILE A 206 24.65 4.89 25.19
C ILE A 206 25.11 5.41 26.55
N SER A 207 24.30 6.25 27.21
CA SER A 207 24.62 6.78 28.54
C SER A 207 24.83 5.66 29.55
N PHE A 208 23.90 4.71 29.63
CA PHE A 208 24.01 3.58 30.55
C PHE A 208 25.28 2.75 30.30
N LEU A 209 25.57 2.43 29.04
CA LEU A 209 26.75 1.65 28.68
C LEU A 209 28.04 2.41 29.01
N ALA A 210 28.08 3.73 28.81
CA ALA A 210 29.22 4.55 29.18
C ALA A 210 29.47 4.53 30.69
N ASP A 211 28.41 4.69 31.50
CA ASP A 211 28.50 4.66 32.96
C ASP A 211 29.00 3.29 33.48
N VAL A 212 28.41 2.20 32.98
CA VAL A 212 28.83 0.83 33.33
C VAL A 212 30.28 0.57 32.91
N THR A 213 30.67 1.00 31.70
CA THR A 213 32.04 0.81 31.21
C THR A 213 33.05 1.54 32.09
N LYS A 214 32.73 2.78 32.50
CA LYS A 214 33.58 3.56 33.40
C LYS A 214 33.77 2.87 34.76
N GLU A 215 32.70 2.36 35.35
CA GLU A 215 32.81 1.65 36.63
C GLU A 215 33.61 0.35 36.52
N LEU A 216 33.44 -0.41 35.43
CA LEU A 216 34.25 -1.60 35.18
C LEU A 216 35.74 -1.27 35.03
N GLN A 217 36.07 -0.16 34.35
CA GLN A 217 37.44 0.33 34.24
C GLN A 217 38.01 0.71 35.61
N ASN A 218 37.27 1.46 36.43
CA ASN A 218 37.69 1.82 37.78
C ASN A 218 37.99 0.58 38.65
N ILE A 219 37.16 -0.47 38.53
CA ILE A 219 37.37 -1.72 39.26
C ILE A 219 38.64 -2.41 38.77
N ALA A 220 38.83 -2.54 37.45
CA ALA A 220 40.01 -3.17 36.86
C ALA A 220 41.32 -2.45 37.28
N ASP A 221 41.32 -1.12 37.23
CA ASP A 221 42.45 -0.29 37.66
C ASP A 221 42.74 -0.47 39.16
N SER A 222 41.69 -0.55 39.98
CA SER A 222 41.85 -0.78 41.42
C SER A 222 42.42 -2.16 41.74
N VAL A 223 42.05 -3.21 40.99
CA VAL A 223 42.59 -4.57 41.16
C VAL A 223 44.07 -4.62 40.77
N THR A 224 44.44 -3.96 39.68
CA THR A 224 45.84 -3.92 39.23
C THR A 224 46.73 -3.07 40.13
N ALA A 225 46.21 -2.00 40.75
CA ALA A 225 46.98 -1.14 41.66
C ALA A 225 47.34 -1.77 43.01
N VAL A 226 46.67 -2.88 43.39
CA VAL A 226 46.90 -3.59 44.67
C VAL A 226 47.81 -4.82 44.48
N SER A 227 48.15 -5.17 43.24
CA SER A 227 49.04 -6.28 42.87
C SER A 227 50.49 -5.80 42.68
#